data_AF-A0A6G0ST18-F1
#
_entry.id   AF-A0A6G0ST18-F1
#
_cell.length_a   1.000
_cell.length_b   1.000
_cell.length_c   1.000
_cell.angle_alpha   90.00
_cell.angle_beta   90.00
_cell.angle_gamma   90.00
#
_symmetry.space_group_name_H-M   'P 1'
#
loop_
_entity.id
_entity.type
_entity.pdbx_description
1 polymer ?
#
loop_
_entity_poly.entity_id
_entity_poly.type
_entity_poly.pdbx_seq_one_letter_code
_entity_poly.pdbx_strand_id
1 'polypeptide(L)'
;GFILPNCTFFGKNILQELVNLDSKHDYRLAHKISERHILVNGRPGRMHVRVTVQLLSNSVSKAIAYYGKNKYIDNLTCLIPIQNLTMVWFQFNSQNGILNEMSSFIQNMRVHNIKTGGKEKYMLPFQKVILICNSSLKNVFLDLQKYHELYYILTRKLNQDVLEHLLSVFKGMSGSASSNITALDFKYWWYILGKHFNVIFTNNTNTEESSETNLLALDDC
;
A
#
# COMPACT_ATOMS: atom_id res chain seq x y z
N GLY A 1 -2.66 18.92 -1.79
CA GLY A 1 -1.57 18.97 -0.80
C GLY A 1 -2.12 18.63 0.57
N PHE A 2 -1.26 18.47 1.55
CA PHE A 2 -1.64 18.25 2.94
C PHE A 2 -1.17 19.42 3.79
N ILE A 3 -1.85 19.67 4.90
CA ILE A 3 -1.49 20.67 5.89
C ILE A 3 -1.20 19.89 7.16
N LEU A 4 0.05 19.98 7.60
CA LEU A 4 0.57 19.19 8.70
C LEU A 4 0.19 19.82 10.05
N PRO A 5 0.33 19.08 11.17
CA PRO A 5 -0.07 19.56 12.50
C PRO A 5 0.65 20.84 12.93
N ASN A 6 1.89 21.02 12.48
CA ASN A 6 2.70 22.25 12.63
C ASN A 6 2.28 23.39 11.68
N CYS A 7 1.11 23.29 11.04
CA CYS A 7 0.59 24.23 10.04
C CYS A 7 1.44 24.40 8.76
N THR A 8 2.44 23.55 8.51
CA THR A 8 3.20 23.62 7.26
C THR A 8 2.44 22.96 6.11
N PHE A 9 2.44 23.61 4.94
CA PHE A 9 1.86 23.05 3.72
C PHE A 9 2.82 22.07 3.05
N PHE A 10 2.34 20.85 2.83
CA PHE A 10 3.02 19.80 2.09
C PHE A 10 2.41 19.66 0.69
N GLY A 11 3.17 20.08 -0.32
CA GLY A 11 2.75 20.09 -1.72
C GLY A 11 3.73 19.35 -2.64
N LYS A 12 3.36 19.25 -3.91
CA LYS A 12 4.20 18.62 -4.95
C LYS A 12 5.56 19.29 -5.13
N ASN A 13 5.67 20.58 -4.80
CA ASN A 13 6.86 21.40 -5.00
C ASN A 13 8.09 20.79 -4.31
N ILE A 14 7.91 20.27 -3.10
CA ILE A 14 8.97 19.63 -2.32
C ILE A 14 9.53 18.40 -3.06
N LEU A 15 8.66 17.60 -3.66
CA LEU A 15 9.06 16.42 -4.43
C LEU A 15 9.70 16.81 -5.76
N GLN A 16 9.24 17.90 -6.38
CA GLN A 16 9.82 18.42 -7.62
C GLN A 16 11.26 18.92 -7.38
N GLU A 17 11.48 19.66 -6.29
CA GLU A 17 12.81 20.10 -5.88
C GLU A 17 13.74 18.93 -5.61
N LEU A 18 13.26 17.89 -4.91
CA LEU A 18 14.03 16.66 -4.65
C LEU A 18 14.46 15.99 -5.97
N VAL A 19 13.55 15.81 -6.92
CA VAL A 19 13.86 15.21 -8.23
C VAL A 19 14.86 16.06 -9.01
N ASN A 20 14.72 17.38 -8.96
CA ASN A 20 15.63 18.29 -9.65
C ASN A 20 17.05 18.25 -9.05
N LEU A 21 17.17 18.16 -7.72
CA LEU A 21 18.47 18.04 -7.05
C LEU A 21 19.17 16.72 -7.40
N ASP A 22 18.44 15.60 -7.33
CA ASP A 22 18.98 14.28 -7.67
C ASP A 22 19.33 14.16 -9.16
N SER A 23 18.63 14.89 -10.05
CA SER A 23 18.90 14.82 -11.50
C SER A 23 20.28 15.36 -11.91
N LYS A 24 20.93 16.17 -11.06
CA LYS A 24 22.23 16.80 -11.33
C LYS A 24 23.43 15.87 -11.09
N HIS A 25 23.20 14.71 -10.48
CA HIS A 25 24.25 13.78 -10.09
C HIS A 25 23.99 12.38 -10.67
N ASP A 26 25.06 11.69 -11.06
CA ASP A 26 24.98 10.29 -11.52
C ASP A 26 24.56 9.35 -10.38
N TYR A 27 25.00 9.66 -9.15
CA TYR A 27 24.61 8.94 -7.94
C TYR A 27 23.44 9.66 -7.24
N ARG A 28 22.26 9.03 -7.27
CA ARG A 28 21.01 9.60 -6.76
C ARG A 28 20.59 8.98 -5.44
N LEU A 29 20.27 9.82 -4.45
CA LEU A 29 19.81 9.34 -3.13
C LEU A 29 18.36 8.85 -3.18
N ALA A 30 17.49 9.54 -3.91
CA ALA A 30 16.09 9.18 -4.18
C ALA A 30 15.91 8.56 -5.59
N HIS A 31 16.80 7.66 -6.00
CA HIS A 31 16.81 6.98 -7.31
C HIS A 31 15.47 6.31 -7.71
N LYS A 32 14.61 5.97 -6.74
CA LYS A 32 13.30 5.35 -7.00
C LYS A 32 12.28 6.33 -7.56
N ILE A 33 12.47 7.64 -7.37
CA ILE A 33 11.55 8.69 -7.78
C ILE A 33 12.00 9.31 -9.09
N SER A 34 11.02 9.68 -9.91
CA SER A 34 11.17 10.43 -11.14
C SER A 34 9.89 11.22 -11.40
N GLU A 35 9.87 12.02 -12.46
CA GLU A 35 8.74 12.89 -12.81
C GLU A 35 7.40 12.13 -12.90
N ARG A 36 7.41 10.86 -13.33
CA ARG A 36 6.20 9.98 -13.39
C ARG A 36 5.50 9.79 -12.04
N HIS A 37 6.21 10.00 -10.92
CA HIS A 37 5.65 9.87 -9.57
C HIS A 37 4.92 11.15 -9.13
N ILE A 38 5.28 12.29 -9.72
CA ILE A 38 4.70 13.59 -9.42
C ILE A 38 3.57 13.89 -10.41
N LEU A 39 3.85 13.68 -11.70
CA LEU A 39 2.92 13.85 -12.81
C LEU A 39 2.28 12.51 -13.16
N VAL A 40 1.21 12.18 -12.45
CA VAL A 40 0.49 10.92 -12.64
C VAL A 40 -0.45 11.02 -13.85
N ASN A 41 -0.11 10.31 -14.93
CA ASN A 41 -0.83 10.35 -16.20
C ASN A 41 -1.99 9.34 -16.26
N GLY A 42 -3.17 9.83 -16.65
CA GLY A 42 -4.34 9.01 -16.99
C GLY A 42 -4.90 8.17 -15.84
N ARG A 43 -5.81 7.24 -16.17
CA ARG A 43 -6.34 6.23 -15.23
C ARG A 43 -5.31 5.15 -14.86
N PRO A 44 -4.53 4.57 -15.80
CA PRO A 44 -3.58 3.51 -15.47
C PRO A 44 -2.51 3.94 -14.48
N GLY A 45 -1.97 5.15 -14.62
CA GLY A 45 -0.95 5.68 -13.70
C GLY A 45 -1.46 5.87 -12.27
N ARG A 46 -2.75 6.23 -12.10
CA ARG A 46 -3.37 6.45 -10.78
C ARG A 46 -3.63 5.17 -9.99
N MET A 47 -3.78 4.04 -10.68
CA MET A 47 -4.08 2.75 -10.06
C MET A 47 -2.81 1.95 -9.75
N HIS A 48 -1.65 2.41 -10.19
CA HIS A 48 -0.41 1.65 -10.05
C HIS A 48 0.22 1.82 -8.67
N VAL A 49 -0.20 0.97 -7.71
CA VAL A 49 0.18 1.03 -6.29
C VAL A 49 1.70 1.11 -6.07
N ARG A 50 2.50 0.45 -6.93
CA ARG A 50 3.97 0.47 -6.85
C ARG A 50 4.56 1.89 -6.96
N VAL A 51 3.95 2.80 -7.72
CA VAL A 51 4.43 4.21 -7.83
C VAL A 51 4.28 4.90 -6.49
N THR A 52 3.14 4.72 -5.82
CA THR A 52 2.88 5.27 -4.49
C THR A 52 3.80 4.66 -3.42
N VAL A 53 4.02 3.34 -3.45
CA VAL A 53 4.92 2.65 -2.52
C VAL A 53 6.37 3.14 -2.68
N GLN A 54 6.83 3.36 -3.91
CA GLN A 54 8.15 3.93 -4.17
C GLN A 54 8.28 5.35 -3.62
N LEU A 55 7.26 6.20 -3.84
CA LEU A 55 7.21 7.58 -3.36
C LEU A 55 7.27 7.67 -1.83
N LEU A 56 6.52 6.83 -1.13
CA LEU A 56 6.42 6.84 0.33
C LEU A 56 7.46 5.95 1.04
N SER A 57 8.49 5.49 0.32
CA SER A 57 9.48 4.56 0.87
C SER A 57 10.44 5.22 1.86
N ASN A 58 10.92 4.42 2.82
CA ASN A 58 11.94 4.84 3.80
C ASN A 58 13.22 5.40 3.12
N SER A 59 13.66 4.81 2.00
CA SER A 59 14.81 5.33 1.24
C SER A 59 14.62 6.78 0.78
N VAL A 60 13.41 7.13 0.34
CA VAL A 60 13.08 8.51 -0.08
C VAL A 60 13.06 9.42 1.14
N SER A 61 12.56 8.94 2.28
CA SER A 61 12.59 9.70 3.53
C SER A 61 13.97 10.06 3.99
N LYS A 62 14.89 9.10 3.95
CA LYS A 62 16.28 9.33 4.31
C LYS A 62 16.93 10.34 3.38
N ALA A 63 16.64 10.26 2.08
CA ALA A 63 17.13 11.25 1.10
C ALA A 63 16.61 12.66 1.43
N ILE A 64 15.31 12.79 1.67
CA ILE A 64 14.67 14.03 2.12
C ILE A 64 15.31 14.56 3.41
N ALA A 65 15.46 13.73 4.43
CA ALA A 65 16.04 14.13 5.70
C ALA A 65 17.50 14.60 5.54
N TYR A 66 18.26 13.95 4.65
CA TYR A 66 19.63 14.33 4.32
C TYR A 66 19.68 15.70 3.64
N TYR A 67 18.88 15.93 2.58
CA TYR A 67 18.83 17.22 1.90
C TYR A 67 18.33 18.35 2.80
N GLY A 68 17.41 18.05 3.73
CA GLY A 68 16.92 18.99 4.73
C GLY A 68 17.99 19.40 5.75
N LYS A 69 18.76 18.45 6.28
CA LYS A 69 19.86 18.73 7.22
C LYS A 69 20.95 19.60 6.59
N ASN A 70 21.24 19.37 5.32
CA ASN A 70 22.25 20.13 4.59
C ASN A 70 21.73 21.45 4.01
N LYS A 71 20.50 21.87 4.37
CA LYS A 71 19.85 23.12 3.93
C LYS A 71 19.73 23.26 2.40
N TYR A 72 19.67 22.16 1.67
CA TYR A 72 19.40 22.21 0.22
C TYR A 72 17.92 22.46 -0.10
N ILE A 73 17.03 22.23 0.88
CA ILE A 73 15.59 22.48 0.78
C ILE A 73 15.09 23.03 2.12
N ASP A 74 14.50 24.23 2.09
CA ASP A 74 14.19 25.05 3.28
C ASP A 74 12.96 24.62 4.11
N ASN A 75 12.39 23.43 3.92
CA ASN A 75 11.14 23.05 4.62
C ASN A 75 10.99 21.56 4.98
N LEU A 76 12.08 20.77 5.03
CA LEU A 76 12.00 19.30 5.11
C LEU A 76 11.90 18.69 6.51
N THR A 77 11.94 19.48 7.59
CA THR A 77 11.75 18.96 8.96
C THR A 77 10.38 18.29 9.17
N CYS A 78 9.42 18.55 8.28
CA CYS A 78 8.04 18.09 8.38
C CYS A 78 7.74 16.70 7.76
N LEU A 79 8.72 16.07 7.09
CA LEU A 79 8.53 14.81 6.34
C LEU A 79 8.92 13.53 7.10
N ILE A 80 9.67 13.68 8.20
CA ILE A 80 10.12 12.57 9.05
C ILE A 80 8.94 11.71 9.57
N PRO A 81 7.77 12.28 9.95
CA PRO A 81 6.65 11.47 10.44
C PRO A 81 5.89 10.69 9.35
N ILE A 82 5.91 11.16 8.09
CA ILE A 82 5.03 10.62 7.02
C ILE A 82 5.60 9.31 6.45
N GLN A 83 6.90 9.10 6.53
CA GLN A 83 7.57 8.02 5.80
C GLN A 83 8.17 6.91 6.68
N ASN A 84 8.08 7.01 8.00
CA ASN A 84 8.23 5.85 8.89
C ASN A 84 7.03 4.88 8.81
N LEU A 85 5.99 5.22 8.04
CA LEU A 85 4.80 4.41 7.86
C LEU A 85 4.93 3.27 6.87
N THR A 86 6.03 3.20 6.11
CA THR A 86 6.29 2.08 5.21
C THR A 86 7.36 1.16 5.80
N MET A 87 6.88 0.01 6.29
CA MET A 87 7.63 -1.16 6.75
C MET A 87 8.29 -1.08 8.13
N VAL A 88 7.58 -1.59 9.15
CA VAL A 88 8.22 -2.33 10.25
C VAL A 88 7.35 -3.54 10.61
N TRP A 89 7.74 -4.70 10.08
CA TRP A 89 7.34 -5.99 10.65
C TRP A 89 8.29 -6.26 11.82
N PHE A 90 7.96 -5.90 13.05
CA PHE A 90 8.53 -6.54 14.25
C PHE A 90 7.82 -6.04 15.52
N GLN A 91 7.38 -7.01 16.33
CA GLN A 91 6.86 -6.91 17.71
C GLN A 91 5.54 -6.10 17.92
N PHE A 92 4.54 -6.75 18.52
CA PHE A 92 3.18 -6.20 18.72
C PHE A 92 3.15 -4.83 19.43
N ASN A 93 3.99 -4.62 20.45
CA ASN A 93 4.06 -3.34 21.16
C ASN A 93 4.61 -2.21 20.30
N SER A 94 5.66 -2.49 19.51
CA SER A 94 6.22 -1.54 18.55
C SER A 94 5.22 -1.21 17.45
N GLN A 95 4.48 -2.23 16.97
CA GLN A 95 3.42 -2.05 15.98
C GLN A 95 2.26 -1.21 16.52
N ASN A 96 1.83 -1.42 17.78
CA ASN A 96 0.79 -0.60 18.40
C ASN A 96 1.23 0.86 18.56
N GLY A 97 2.49 1.10 18.91
CA GLY A 97 3.10 2.43 18.93
C GLY A 97 3.01 3.11 17.57
N ILE A 98 3.43 2.41 16.50
CA ILE A 98 3.36 2.92 15.12
C ILE A 98 1.91 3.19 14.70
N LEU A 99 0.97 2.29 14.99
CA LEU A 99 -0.45 2.49 14.67
C LEU A 99 -1.05 3.69 15.43
N ASN A 100 -0.61 3.93 16.66
CA ASN A 100 -1.02 5.12 17.44
C ASN A 100 -0.45 6.40 16.84
N GLU A 101 0.85 6.40 16.49
CA GLU A 101 1.51 7.53 15.84
C GLU A 101 0.85 7.85 14.50
N MET A 102 0.57 6.83 13.69
CA MET A 102 -0.18 6.95 12.44
C MET A 102 -1.56 7.58 12.68
N SER A 103 -2.29 7.08 13.68
CA SER A 103 -3.65 7.54 13.96
C SER A 103 -3.65 9.00 14.41
N SER A 104 -2.71 9.38 15.29
CA SER A 104 -2.51 10.77 15.71
C SER A 104 -2.14 11.66 14.52
N PHE A 105 -1.24 11.20 13.65
CA PHE A 105 -0.86 11.93 12.44
C PHE A 105 -2.07 12.16 11.52
N ILE A 106 -2.85 11.12 11.23
CA ILE A 106 -4.02 11.17 10.34
C ILE A 106 -5.16 12.04 10.92
N GLN A 107 -5.34 12.03 12.24
CA GLN A 107 -6.30 12.88 12.94
C GLN A 107 -5.93 14.36 12.88
N ASN A 108 -4.64 14.66 13.01
CA ASN A 108 -4.14 16.04 13.09
C ASN A 108 -3.85 16.66 11.72
N MET A 109 -3.54 15.85 10.70
CA MET A 109 -3.34 16.35 9.34
C MET A 109 -4.67 16.80 8.71
N ARG A 110 -4.60 17.88 7.92
CA ARG A 110 -5.72 18.34 7.10
C ARG A 110 -5.39 18.26 5.62
N VAL A 111 -6.41 18.07 4.81
CA VAL A 111 -6.26 18.11 3.36
C VAL A 111 -6.39 19.57 2.92
N HIS A 112 -5.51 20.02 2.04
CA HIS A 112 -5.59 21.37 1.49
C HIS A 112 -6.71 21.44 0.45
N ASN A 113 -7.61 22.41 0.63
CA ASN A 113 -8.71 22.65 -0.29
C ASN A 113 -8.24 23.62 -1.39
N ILE A 114 -8.16 23.11 -2.61
CA ILE A 114 -7.69 23.87 -3.78
C ILE A 114 -8.64 25.03 -4.13
N LYS A 115 -9.94 24.87 -3.90
CA LYS A 115 -10.95 25.89 -4.26
C LYS A 115 -10.92 27.08 -3.31
N THR A 116 -10.72 26.84 -2.02
CA THR A 116 -10.74 27.88 -0.98
C THR A 116 -9.36 28.36 -0.58
N GLY A 117 -8.28 27.70 -1.03
CA GLY A 117 -6.91 27.98 -0.61
C GLY A 117 -6.63 27.64 0.86
N GLY A 118 -7.60 27.07 1.57
CA GLY A 118 -7.55 26.82 3.02
C GLY A 118 -7.43 25.34 3.39
N LYS A 119 -7.81 25.03 4.63
CA LYS A 119 -7.89 23.64 5.13
C LYS A 119 -9.29 23.09 4.87
N GLU A 120 -9.39 21.81 4.51
CA GLU A 120 -10.68 21.11 4.52
C GLU A 120 -11.28 21.13 5.93
N LYS A 121 -12.57 21.53 6.01
CA LYS A 121 -13.29 21.65 7.28
C LYS A 121 -13.54 20.29 7.92
N TYR A 122 -13.75 19.26 7.11
CA TYR A 122 -14.08 17.91 7.55
C TYR A 122 -13.03 16.90 7.09
N MET A 123 -12.90 15.80 7.82
CA MET A 123 -12.05 14.70 7.41
C MET A 123 -12.62 13.99 6.18
N LEU A 124 -11.77 13.76 5.19
CA LEU A 124 -12.14 13.02 3.98
C LEU A 124 -12.30 11.52 4.28
N PRO A 125 -13.08 10.77 3.46
CA PRO A 125 -13.35 9.35 3.69
C PRO A 125 -12.10 8.50 3.90
N PHE A 126 -11.04 8.73 3.11
CA PHE A 126 -9.79 7.96 3.25
C PHE A 126 -9.15 8.14 4.64
N GLN A 127 -9.23 9.33 5.24
CA GLN A 127 -8.68 9.57 6.58
C GLN A 127 -9.46 8.77 7.62
N LYS A 128 -10.79 8.75 7.52
CA LYS A 128 -11.66 7.96 8.40
C LYS A 128 -11.38 6.46 8.25
N VAL A 129 -11.25 6.00 7.01
CA VAL A 129 -10.97 4.59 6.70
C VAL A 129 -9.63 4.16 7.30
N ILE A 130 -8.58 4.97 7.20
CA ILE A 130 -7.28 4.65 7.81
C ILE A 130 -7.40 4.49 9.33
N LEU A 131 -8.13 5.39 10.01
CA LEU A 131 -8.35 5.28 11.45
C LEU A 131 -9.14 4.02 11.82
N ILE A 132 -10.18 3.70 11.04
CA ILE A 132 -10.97 2.47 11.23
C ILE A 132 -10.09 1.24 11.02
N CYS A 133 -9.24 1.21 9.99
CA CYS A 133 -8.32 0.10 9.72
C CYS A 133 -7.34 -0.11 10.87
N ASN A 134 -6.74 0.97 11.40
CA ASN A 134 -5.81 0.90 12.53
C ASN A 134 -6.47 0.36 13.80
N SER A 135 -7.71 0.76 14.07
CA SER A 135 -8.50 0.26 15.20
C SER A 135 -8.92 -1.21 15.00
N SER A 136 -9.44 -1.52 13.81
CA SER A 136 -9.91 -2.86 13.43
C SER A 136 -8.79 -3.91 13.52
N LEU A 137 -7.60 -3.60 13.00
CA LEU A 137 -6.45 -4.52 13.05
C LEU A 137 -6.08 -4.90 14.49
N LYS A 138 -6.12 -3.94 15.42
CA LYS A 138 -5.85 -4.18 16.84
C LYS A 138 -6.93 -5.05 17.46
N ASN A 139 -8.19 -4.73 17.22
CA ASN A 139 -9.32 -5.45 17.80
C ASN A 139 -9.36 -6.90 17.30
N VAL A 140 -9.18 -7.12 15.99
CA VAL A 140 -9.09 -8.46 15.40
C VAL A 140 -7.95 -9.27 16.01
N PHE A 141 -6.79 -8.65 16.23
CA PHE A 141 -5.68 -9.33 16.90
C PHE A 141 -6.00 -9.70 18.35
N LEU A 142 -6.56 -8.76 19.12
CA LEU A 142 -6.92 -9.00 20.53
C LEU A 142 -7.98 -10.09 20.65
N ASP A 143 -8.97 -10.11 19.77
CA ASP A 143 -10.00 -11.15 19.74
C ASP A 143 -9.39 -12.52 19.42
N LEU A 144 -8.56 -12.61 18.37
CA LEU A 144 -7.91 -13.86 17.99
C LEU A 144 -6.93 -14.37 19.05
N GLN A 145 -6.22 -13.47 19.74
CA GLN A 145 -5.36 -13.84 20.86
C GLN A 145 -6.18 -14.37 22.03
N LYS A 146 -7.34 -13.76 22.31
CA LYS A 146 -8.22 -14.16 23.42
C LYS A 146 -8.91 -15.50 23.18
N TYR A 147 -9.38 -15.77 21.96
CA TYR A 147 -10.19 -16.97 21.67
C TYR A 147 -9.40 -18.16 21.11
N HIS A 148 -8.25 -17.90 20.47
CA HIS A 148 -7.48 -18.92 19.76
C HIS A 148 -5.98 -18.93 20.12
N GLU A 149 -5.57 -18.16 21.13
CA GLU A 149 -4.19 -18.09 21.63
C GLU A 149 -3.13 -17.82 20.53
N LEU A 150 -3.52 -17.08 19.48
CA LEU A 150 -2.62 -16.77 18.37
C LEU A 150 -1.54 -15.77 18.78
N TYR A 151 -0.31 -16.05 18.35
CA TYR A 151 0.86 -15.20 18.62
C TYR A 151 1.04 -14.06 17.59
N TYR A 152 0.57 -14.25 16.36
CA TYR A 152 0.73 -13.28 15.27
C TYR A 152 -0.38 -13.40 14.22
N ILE A 153 -0.55 -12.33 13.44
CA ILE A 153 -1.42 -12.31 12.25
C ILE A 153 -0.62 -11.88 11.04
N LEU A 154 -0.85 -12.57 9.92
CA LEU A 154 -0.30 -12.17 8.63
C LEU A 154 -1.18 -11.09 8.00
N THR A 155 -0.78 -9.83 8.12
CA THR A 155 -1.53 -8.68 7.55
C THR A 155 -1.69 -8.75 6.04
N ARG A 156 -0.80 -9.46 5.33
CA ARG A 156 -0.94 -9.78 3.89
C ARG A 156 -2.25 -10.52 3.57
N LYS A 157 -2.83 -11.25 4.53
CA LYS A 157 -4.11 -11.96 4.34
C LYS A 157 -5.34 -11.09 4.63
N LEU A 158 -5.15 -9.87 5.12
CA LEU A 158 -6.21 -8.91 5.42
C LEU A 158 -6.41 -7.86 4.32
N ASN A 159 -5.80 -8.06 3.15
CA ASN A 159 -5.95 -7.17 2.00
C ASN A 159 -6.78 -7.83 0.88
N GLN A 160 -7.25 -7.02 -0.06
CA GLN A 160 -8.01 -7.50 -1.22
C GLN A 160 -7.12 -7.96 -2.38
N ASP A 161 -5.79 -7.93 -2.24
CA ASP A 161 -4.85 -8.22 -3.34
C ASP A 161 -5.05 -9.64 -3.89
N VAL A 162 -5.41 -10.61 -3.05
CA VAL A 162 -5.71 -11.98 -3.48
C VAL A 162 -6.89 -11.99 -4.47
N LEU A 163 -7.92 -11.20 -4.20
CA LEU A 163 -9.07 -11.07 -5.09
C LEU A 163 -8.71 -10.31 -6.38
N GLU A 164 -7.86 -9.28 -6.30
CA GLU A 164 -7.38 -8.56 -7.49
C GLU A 164 -6.52 -9.45 -8.40
N HIS A 165 -5.66 -10.29 -7.82
CA HIS A 165 -4.91 -11.29 -8.56
C HIS A 165 -5.84 -12.31 -9.23
N LEU A 166 -6.87 -12.79 -8.52
CA LEU A 166 -7.87 -13.69 -9.08
C LEU A 166 -8.62 -13.05 -10.27
N LEU A 167 -9.05 -11.80 -10.13
CA LEU A 167 -9.67 -11.05 -11.23
C LEU A 167 -8.72 -10.84 -12.41
N SER A 168 -7.42 -10.73 -12.14
CA SER A 168 -6.39 -10.65 -13.20
C SER A 168 -6.25 -11.98 -13.95
N VAL A 169 -6.35 -13.12 -13.25
CA VAL A 169 -6.41 -14.45 -13.90
C VAL A 169 -7.63 -14.55 -14.81
N PHE A 170 -8.81 -14.16 -14.33
CA PHE A 170 -10.03 -14.17 -15.16
C PHE A 170 -9.88 -13.28 -16.39
N LYS A 171 -9.27 -12.10 -16.26
CA LYS A 171 -8.98 -11.23 -17.41
C LYS A 171 -7.98 -11.87 -18.38
N GLY A 172 -6.98 -12.58 -17.85
CA GLY A 172 -6.02 -13.34 -18.67
C GLY A 172 -6.69 -14.44 -19.50
N MET A 173 -7.70 -15.12 -18.93
CA MET A 173 -8.48 -16.16 -19.64
C MET A 173 -9.30 -15.61 -20.80
N SER A 174 -9.70 -14.33 -20.75
CA SER A 174 -10.41 -13.65 -21.84
C SER A 174 -9.54 -13.39 -23.07
N GLY A 175 -8.22 -13.59 -22.97
CA GLY A 175 -7.26 -13.32 -24.03
C GLY A 175 -6.95 -11.83 -24.22
N SER A 176 -6.02 -11.53 -25.14
CA SER A 176 -5.52 -10.17 -25.39
C SER A 176 -6.52 -9.23 -26.09
N ALA A 177 -7.57 -9.78 -26.70
CA ALA A 177 -8.50 -9.05 -27.58
C ALA A 177 -9.72 -8.47 -26.85
N SER A 178 -10.14 -9.04 -25.72
CA SER A 178 -11.27 -8.53 -24.93
C SER A 178 -10.90 -8.40 -23.45
N SER A 179 -10.83 -7.17 -22.96
CA SER A 179 -10.61 -6.88 -21.53
C SER A 179 -11.90 -6.87 -20.71
N ASN A 180 -13.04 -7.07 -21.36
CA ASN A 180 -14.37 -7.02 -20.77
C ASN A 180 -14.93 -8.43 -20.63
N ILE A 181 -15.01 -8.89 -19.38
CA ILE A 181 -15.61 -10.16 -18.98
C ILE A 181 -17.11 -9.93 -18.80
N THR A 182 -17.96 -10.68 -19.50
CA THR A 182 -19.40 -10.62 -19.24
C THR A 182 -19.76 -11.40 -17.97
N ALA A 183 -20.92 -11.12 -17.38
CA ALA A 183 -21.38 -11.86 -16.19
C ALA A 183 -21.49 -13.39 -16.44
N LEU A 184 -21.78 -13.77 -17.67
CA LEU A 184 -21.89 -15.16 -18.10
C LEU A 184 -20.50 -15.82 -18.23
N ASP A 185 -19.52 -15.13 -18.81
CA ASP A 185 -18.13 -15.58 -18.87
C ASP A 185 -17.55 -15.81 -17.47
N PHE A 186 -17.77 -14.83 -16.57
CA PHE A 186 -17.34 -14.93 -15.18
C PHE A 186 -17.94 -16.17 -14.49
N LYS A 187 -19.24 -16.41 -14.67
CA LYS A 187 -19.93 -17.57 -14.09
C LYS A 187 -19.32 -18.89 -14.56
N TYR A 188 -19.06 -19.04 -15.86
CA TYR A 188 -18.48 -20.28 -16.40
C TYR A 188 -17.03 -20.48 -16.00
N TRP A 189 -16.21 -19.43 -16.02
CA TRP A 189 -14.82 -19.53 -15.59
C TRP A 189 -14.68 -19.80 -14.10
N TRP A 190 -15.53 -19.21 -13.26
CA TRP A 190 -15.59 -19.53 -11.85
C TRP A 190 -15.87 -21.02 -11.62
N TYR A 191 -16.81 -21.59 -12.37
CA TYR A 191 -17.15 -23.01 -12.30
C TYR A 191 -15.98 -23.91 -12.75
N ILE A 192 -15.32 -23.56 -13.86
CA ILE A 192 -14.17 -24.33 -14.38
C ILE A 192 -12.99 -24.26 -13.41
N LEU A 193 -12.62 -23.07 -12.94
CA LEU A 193 -11.55 -22.88 -11.96
C LEU A 193 -11.89 -23.58 -10.64
N GLY A 194 -13.14 -23.51 -10.17
CA GLY A 194 -13.55 -24.18 -8.94
C GLY A 194 -13.46 -25.71 -9.01
N LYS A 195 -13.82 -26.32 -10.16
CA LYS A 195 -13.81 -27.78 -10.33
C LYS A 195 -12.46 -28.36 -10.75
N HIS A 196 -11.67 -27.60 -11.50
CA HIS A 196 -10.43 -28.09 -12.11
C HIS A 196 -9.20 -27.27 -11.71
N PHE A 197 -9.25 -26.58 -10.56
CA PHE A 197 -8.15 -25.77 -10.03
C PHE A 197 -6.82 -26.52 -10.07
N ASN A 198 -6.81 -27.74 -9.54
CA ASN A 198 -5.60 -28.56 -9.45
C ASN A 198 -4.98 -28.79 -10.82
N VAL A 199 -5.76 -29.09 -11.86
CA VAL A 199 -5.22 -29.35 -13.22
C VAL A 199 -4.70 -28.08 -13.88
N ILE A 200 -5.36 -26.94 -13.66
CA ILE A 200 -5.00 -25.65 -14.27
C ILE A 200 -3.70 -25.10 -13.69
N PHE A 201 -3.49 -25.24 -12.38
CA PHE A 201 -2.33 -24.67 -11.70
C PHE A 201 -1.16 -25.63 -11.49
N THR A 202 -1.28 -26.94 -11.78
CA THR A 202 -0.17 -27.90 -11.64
C THR A 202 0.70 -28.01 -12.90
N ASN A 203 0.09 -27.98 -14.09
CA ASN A 203 0.77 -28.35 -15.34
C ASN A 203 1.92 -27.42 -15.80
N ASN A 204 2.15 -26.27 -15.16
CA ASN A 204 3.23 -25.33 -15.51
C ASN A 204 3.82 -24.64 -14.26
N THR A 205 4.08 -25.38 -13.19
CA THR A 205 4.76 -24.85 -12.01
C THR A 205 6.26 -25.14 -12.07
N ASN A 206 7.10 -24.13 -11.75
CA ASN A 206 8.56 -24.28 -11.64
C ASN A 206 8.98 -24.87 -10.28
N THR A 207 8.06 -25.55 -9.60
CA THR A 207 8.24 -26.09 -8.25
C THR A 207 7.69 -27.50 -8.23
N GLU A 208 8.53 -28.48 -7.89
CA GLU A 208 8.08 -29.85 -7.66
C GLU A 208 7.22 -29.90 -6.39
N GLU A 209 6.15 -30.69 -6.40
CA GLU A 209 5.38 -30.97 -5.18
C GLU A 209 6.29 -31.71 -4.20
N SER A 210 6.52 -31.10 -3.03
CA SER A 210 7.18 -31.78 -1.92
C SER A 210 6.32 -32.95 -1.47
N SER A 211 6.93 -34.13 -1.30
CA SER A 211 6.32 -35.39 -0.85
C SER A 211 5.83 -35.37 0.60
N GLU A 212 5.51 -34.21 1.16
CA GLU A 212 4.88 -34.08 2.46
C GLU A 212 3.38 -34.04 2.25
N THR A 213 2.71 -35.04 2.80
CA THR A 213 1.25 -35.18 2.78
C THR A 213 0.59 -33.86 3.19
N ASN A 214 -0.19 -33.29 2.29
CA ASN A 214 -1.02 -32.13 2.58
C ASN A 214 -1.78 -32.34 3.89
N LEU A 215 -1.75 -31.34 4.78
CA LEU A 215 -2.49 -31.27 6.06
C LEU A 215 -4.03 -31.35 5.92
N LEU A 216 -4.52 -31.53 4.69
CA LEU A 216 -5.92 -31.72 4.32
C LEU A 216 -6.09 -33.12 3.71
N ALA A 217 -5.58 -34.15 4.39
CA ALA A 217 -6.06 -35.50 4.14
C ALA A 217 -7.56 -35.51 4.44
N LEU A 218 -8.33 -35.78 3.39
CA LEU A 218 -9.78 -35.89 3.36
C LEU A 218 -10.24 -37.13 4.17
N ASP A 219 -10.14 -37.06 5.50
CA ASP A 219 -10.77 -38.05 6.38
C ASP A 219 -11.86 -37.46 7.29
N ASP A 220 -12.15 -36.16 7.20
CA ASP A 220 -13.29 -35.56 7.92
C ASP A 220 -14.33 -34.98 6.94
N CYS A 221 -15.34 -35.82 6.67
CA CYS A 221 -16.67 -35.59 6.06
C CYS A 221 -16.81 -35.56 4.53
#